data_AF-A0A7R8ZUK0-F1
#
_entry.id   AF-A0A7R8ZUK0-F1
#
_cell.length_a   1.000
_cell.length_b   1.000
_cell.length_c   1.000
_cell.angle_alpha   90.00
_cell.angle_beta   90.00
_cell.angle_gamma   90.00
#
_symmetry.space_group_name_H-M   'P 1'
#
loop_
_entity.id
_entity.type
_entity.pdbx_description
1 polymer ?
#
loop_
_entity_poly.entity_id
_entity_poly.type
_entity_poly.pdbx_seq_one_letter_code
_entity_poly.pdbx_strand_id
1 'polypeptide(L)'
;MQYGDHIDDPIMGPAQGRYRPDVSITLFLNSPDDYKGGELLIHGSFGQQTVKLPAGHAIMYPSGSLHRVCEVTAGMRLVAVTWAQSMIRDPGERELLFNLNQAREALLAEDSTSDIAKKVDHTYINLVRKWADV
;
A
#
# COMPACT_ATOMS: atom_id res chain seq x y z
N MET A 1 -17.01 -4.70 -17.83
CA MET A 1 -16.54 -3.37 -17.34
C MET A 1 -15.03 -3.46 -17.14
N GLN A 2 -14.29 -2.45 -17.58
CA GLN A 2 -12.83 -2.37 -17.43
C GLN A 2 -12.45 -0.96 -16.99
N TYR A 3 -11.24 -0.80 -16.43
CA TYR A 3 -10.66 0.52 -16.22
C TYR A 3 -9.27 0.53 -16.83
N GLY A 4 -9.05 1.37 -17.84
CA GLY A 4 -7.85 1.37 -18.67
C GLY A 4 -6.58 1.79 -17.94
N ASP A 5 -5.46 1.85 -18.66
CA ASP A 5 -4.18 2.28 -18.10
C ASP A 5 -4.27 3.73 -17.58
N HIS A 6 -3.95 3.92 -16.31
CA HIS A 6 -3.93 5.23 -15.68
C HIS A 6 -2.96 5.26 -14.50
N ILE A 7 -2.69 6.48 -14.03
CA ILE A 7 -2.06 6.78 -12.75
C ILE A 7 -3.11 7.55 -11.96
N ASP A 8 -3.18 7.29 -10.65
CA ASP A 8 -4.12 7.99 -9.78
C ASP A 8 -3.82 9.49 -9.71
N ASP A 9 -4.85 10.31 -9.50
CA ASP A 9 -4.67 11.75 -9.37
C ASP A 9 -3.69 12.10 -8.23
N PRO A 10 -2.72 13.00 -8.45
CA PRO A 10 -1.65 13.25 -7.49
C PRO A 10 -2.11 14.00 -6.23
N ILE A 11 -3.32 14.58 -6.25
CA ILE A 11 -3.96 15.27 -5.11
C ILE A 11 -5.45 14.93 -5.14
N MET A 12 -5.95 14.34 -4.06
CA MET A 12 -7.34 13.88 -3.92
C MET A 12 -8.03 14.53 -2.72
N GLY A 13 -9.32 14.26 -2.56
CA GLY A 13 -10.13 14.75 -1.45
C GLY A 13 -10.85 16.08 -1.72
N PRO A 14 -11.77 16.48 -0.82
CA PRO A 14 -12.51 17.73 -0.95
C PRO A 14 -11.58 18.94 -0.78
N ALA A 15 -12.01 20.13 -1.23
CA ALA A 15 -11.19 21.34 -1.21
C ALA A 15 -10.58 21.68 0.18
N GLN A 16 -11.31 21.40 1.26
CA GLN A 16 -10.88 21.67 2.64
C GLN A 16 -10.02 20.54 3.27
N GLY A 17 -9.84 19.43 2.56
CA GLY A 17 -9.15 18.23 3.05
C GLY A 17 -8.41 17.54 1.92
N ARG A 18 -7.74 18.33 1.08
CA ARG A 18 -6.90 17.80 0.01
C ARG A 18 -5.73 17.04 0.62
N TYR A 19 -5.42 15.89 0.06
CA TYR A 19 -4.32 15.06 0.48
C TYR A 19 -3.59 14.46 -0.72
N ARG A 20 -2.34 14.07 -0.50
CA ARG A 20 -1.51 13.38 -1.48
C ARG A 20 -1.72 11.87 -1.32
N PRO A 21 -2.34 11.17 -2.27
CA PRO A 21 -2.43 9.71 -2.21
C PRO A 21 -1.04 9.11 -2.45
N ASP A 22 -0.42 8.56 -1.41
CA ASP A 22 0.87 7.87 -1.52
C ASP A 22 0.68 6.39 -1.85
N VAL A 23 -0.39 5.80 -1.31
CA VAL A 23 -0.69 4.38 -1.40
C VAL A 23 -2.14 4.19 -1.82
N SER A 24 -2.32 3.41 -2.89
CA SER A 24 -3.62 2.92 -3.36
C SER A 24 -3.88 1.57 -2.72
N ILE A 25 -5.12 1.35 -2.30
CA ILE A 25 -5.54 0.15 -1.58
C ILE A 25 -6.78 -0.40 -2.25
N THR A 26 -6.73 -1.68 -2.63
CA THR A 26 -7.89 -2.42 -3.13
C THR A 26 -8.19 -3.58 -2.18
N LEU A 27 -9.34 -3.53 -1.51
CA LEU A 27 -9.90 -4.64 -0.73
C LEU A 27 -10.87 -5.44 -1.62
N PHE A 28 -10.61 -6.73 -1.76
CA PHE A 28 -11.44 -7.64 -2.53
C PHE A 28 -12.65 -8.10 -1.70
N LEU A 29 -13.87 -7.95 -2.23
CA LEU A 29 -15.11 -8.19 -1.47
C LEU A 29 -15.85 -9.46 -1.89
N ASN A 30 -15.44 -10.11 -2.98
CA ASN A 30 -16.00 -11.38 -3.41
C ASN A 30 -14.93 -12.31 -3.97
N SER A 31 -15.29 -13.58 -4.20
CA SER A 31 -14.32 -14.60 -4.60
C SER A 31 -13.77 -14.31 -6.00
N PRO A 32 -12.47 -14.55 -6.26
CA PRO A 32 -11.91 -14.45 -7.60
C PRO A 32 -12.57 -15.41 -8.60
N ASP A 33 -13.19 -16.48 -8.12
CA ASP A 33 -13.90 -17.47 -8.95
C ASP A 33 -15.31 -17.02 -9.37
N ASP A 34 -15.86 -15.97 -8.72
CA ASP A 34 -17.18 -15.43 -9.05
C ASP A 34 -17.17 -14.58 -10.33
N TYR A 35 -16.00 -14.32 -10.92
CA TYR A 35 -15.86 -13.52 -12.13
C TYR A 35 -14.67 -13.93 -13.00
N LYS A 36 -14.82 -13.78 -14.32
CA LYS A 36 -13.75 -14.00 -15.31
C LYS A 36 -13.10 -12.67 -15.71
N GLY A 37 -11.78 -12.65 -15.80
CA GLY A 37 -11.01 -11.42 -15.97
C GLY A 37 -10.96 -10.60 -14.68
N GLY A 38 -10.94 -9.27 -14.80
CA GLY A 38 -10.94 -8.35 -13.65
C GLY A 38 -9.65 -8.33 -12.83
N GLU A 39 -8.55 -8.84 -13.38
CA GLU A 39 -7.23 -8.73 -12.77
C GLU A 39 -6.81 -7.26 -12.69
N LEU A 40 -6.23 -6.88 -11.56
CA LEU A 40 -5.55 -5.60 -11.40
C LEU A 40 -4.11 -5.77 -11.88
N LEU A 41 -3.73 -5.04 -12.92
CA LEU A 41 -2.38 -5.03 -13.47
C LEU A 41 -1.64 -3.79 -12.98
N ILE A 42 -0.49 -3.96 -12.33
CA ILE A 42 0.30 -2.86 -11.76
C ILE A 42 1.71 -2.93 -12.37
N HIS A 43 2.18 -1.82 -12.96
CA HIS A 43 3.53 -1.72 -13.49
C HIS A 43 4.50 -1.28 -12.38
N GLY A 44 5.51 -2.12 -12.13
CA GLY A 44 6.66 -1.80 -11.30
C GLY A 44 7.96 -1.73 -12.10
N SER A 45 9.06 -1.38 -11.43
CA SER A 45 10.39 -1.20 -12.06
C SER A 45 10.93 -2.45 -12.76
N PHE A 46 10.49 -3.65 -12.34
CA PHE A 46 10.92 -4.93 -12.89
C PHE A 46 9.83 -5.64 -13.72
N GLY A 47 8.77 -4.92 -14.09
CA GLY A 47 7.70 -5.44 -14.93
C GLY A 47 6.32 -5.35 -14.28
N GLN A 48 5.36 -5.98 -14.95
CA GLN A 48 3.95 -5.94 -14.58
C GLN A 48 3.61 -7.05 -13.60
N GLN A 49 2.88 -6.72 -12.54
CA GLN A 49 2.30 -7.65 -11.59
C GLN A 49 0.80 -7.79 -11.88
N THR A 50 0.31 -9.03 -11.85
CA THR A 50 -1.12 -9.36 -12.05
C THR A 50 -1.72 -9.79 -10.72
N VAL A 51 -2.73 -9.07 -10.25
CA VAL A 51 -3.31 -9.25 -8.91
C VAL A 51 -4.80 -9.59 -9.00
N LYS A 52 -5.16 -10.70 -8.38
CA LYS A 52 -6.56 -11.15 -8.18
C LYS A 52 -6.60 -11.98 -6.90
N LEU A 53 -7.13 -11.43 -5.82
CA LEU A 53 -7.01 -12.01 -4.47
C LEU A 53 -8.35 -12.55 -3.96
N PRO A 54 -8.33 -13.46 -2.96
CA PRO A 54 -9.53 -13.90 -2.26
C PRO A 54 -10.31 -12.76 -1.59
N ALA A 55 -11.60 -12.97 -1.37
CA ALA A 55 -12.43 -12.05 -0.60
C ALA A 55 -11.82 -11.81 0.80
N GLY A 56 -11.83 -10.56 1.26
CA GLY A 56 -11.25 -10.13 2.54
C GLY A 56 -9.76 -9.80 2.48
N HIS A 57 -9.07 -10.09 1.38
CA HIS A 57 -7.66 -9.71 1.20
C HIS A 57 -7.57 -8.32 0.57
N ALA A 58 -6.50 -7.60 0.91
CA ALA A 58 -6.20 -6.29 0.32
C ALA A 58 -4.81 -6.30 -0.33
N ILE A 59 -4.66 -5.52 -1.41
CA ILE A 59 -3.37 -5.16 -1.99
C ILE A 59 -3.13 -3.67 -1.74
N MET A 60 -1.87 -3.33 -1.46
CA MET A 60 -1.39 -1.97 -1.30
C MET A 60 -0.24 -1.74 -2.29
N TYR A 61 -0.28 -0.64 -3.02
CA TYR A 61 0.75 -0.30 -4.01
C TYR A 61 0.90 1.22 -4.15
N PRO A 62 2.05 1.73 -4.66
CA PRO A 62 2.23 3.16 -4.85
C PRO A 62 1.18 3.73 -5.81
N SER A 63 0.51 4.82 -5.42
CA SER A 63 -0.50 5.47 -6.27
C SER A 63 0.07 6.02 -7.58
N GLY A 64 1.38 6.30 -7.60
CA GLY A 64 2.11 6.70 -8.79
C GLY A 64 2.38 5.57 -9.80
N SER A 65 2.02 4.32 -9.50
CA SER A 65 2.20 3.20 -10.43
C SER A 65 1.18 3.25 -11.56
N LEU A 66 1.63 3.10 -12.81
CA LEU A 66 0.74 2.84 -13.94
C LEU A 66 0.00 1.52 -13.70
N HIS A 67 -1.32 1.55 -13.78
CA HIS A 67 -2.13 0.36 -13.53
C HIS A 67 -3.44 0.36 -14.31
N ARG A 68 -4.05 -0.82 -14.43
CA ARG A 68 -5.37 -1.02 -15.04
C ARG A 68 -6.14 -2.17 -14.42
N VAL A 69 -7.46 -2.17 -14.57
CA VAL A 69 -8.32 -3.31 -14.28
C VAL A 69 -8.75 -3.94 -15.60
N CYS A 70 -8.31 -5.17 -15.85
CA CYS A 70 -8.70 -5.96 -17.01
C CYS A 70 -10.22 -6.10 -17.10
N GLU A 71 -10.73 -6.31 -18.30
CA GLU A 71 -12.15 -6.49 -18.53
C GLU A 71 -12.70 -7.68 -17.74
N VAL A 72 -13.79 -7.44 -17.00
CA VAL A 72 -14.63 -8.53 -16.46
C VAL A 72 -15.56 -9.02 -17.56
N THR A 73 -15.36 -10.26 -18.02
CA THR A 73 -16.09 -10.86 -19.15
C THR A 73 -17.28 -11.71 -18.71
N ALA A 74 -17.31 -12.15 -17.45
CA ALA A 74 -18.43 -12.86 -16.84
C ALA A 74 -18.44 -12.65 -15.32
N GLY A 75 -19.63 -12.66 -14.70
CA GLY A 75 -19.79 -12.43 -13.26
C GLY A 75 -19.63 -10.96 -12.88
N MET A 76 -19.29 -10.71 -11.61
CA MET A 76 -19.11 -9.35 -11.07
C MET A 76 -17.92 -9.29 -10.13
N ARG A 77 -17.05 -8.29 -10.32
CA ARG A 77 -15.93 -7.99 -9.42
C ARG A 77 -16.33 -6.89 -8.45
N LEU A 78 -16.48 -7.24 -7.17
CA LEU A 78 -16.76 -6.30 -6.08
C LEU A 78 -15.48 -6.00 -5.32
N VAL A 79 -15.13 -4.71 -5.22
CA VAL A 79 -14.00 -4.23 -4.44
C VAL A 79 -14.35 -2.93 -3.72
N ALA A 80 -13.65 -2.65 -2.63
CA ALA A 80 -13.53 -1.31 -2.09
C ALA A 80 -12.15 -0.76 -2.44
N VAL A 81 -12.11 0.45 -2.99
CA VAL A 81 -10.86 1.15 -3.33
C VAL A 81 -10.75 2.38 -2.44
N THR A 82 -9.56 2.61 -1.91
CA THR A 82 -9.25 3.82 -1.13
C THR A 82 -7.79 4.20 -1.31
N TRP A 83 -7.46 5.41 -0.87
CA TRP A 83 -6.12 5.96 -0.92
C TRP A 83 -5.73 6.49 0.45
N ALA A 84 -4.44 6.43 0.76
CA ALA A 84 -3.91 6.96 2.00
C ALA A 84 -2.73 7.89 1.73
N GLN A 85 -2.72 9.03 2.43
CA GLN A 85 -1.50 9.82 2.60
C GLN A 85 -0.68 9.19 3.72
N SER A 86 0.56 8.83 3.41
CA SER A 86 1.53 8.41 4.40
C SER A 86 2.18 9.64 5.03
N MET A 87 2.51 9.55 6.32
CA MET A 87 3.40 10.54 6.95
C MET A 87 4.79 10.51 6.32
N ILE A 88 5.23 9.35 5.82
CA ILE A 88 6.51 9.21 5.14
C ILE A 88 6.26 9.23 3.63
N ARG A 89 6.64 10.34 2.99
CA ARG A 89 6.36 10.61 1.57
C ARG A 89 7.07 9.63 0.65
N ASP A 90 8.38 9.42 0.85
CA ASP A 90 9.19 8.58 -0.03
C ASP A 90 8.90 7.07 0.18
N PRO A 91 8.64 6.30 -0.89
CA PRO A 91 8.37 4.86 -0.77
C PRO A 91 9.57 4.05 -0.29
N GLY A 92 10.80 4.44 -0.63
CA GLY A 92 12.02 3.76 -0.17
C GLY A 92 12.26 3.99 1.31
N GLU A 93 12.08 5.22 1.80
CA GLU A 93 12.12 5.53 3.23
C GLU A 93 11.06 4.76 4.02
N ARG A 94 9.84 4.61 3.47
CA ARG A 94 8.80 3.75 4.07
C ARG A 94 9.22 2.29 4.17
N GLU A 95 9.79 1.74 3.10
CA GLU A 95 10.24 0.35 3.07
C GLU A 95 11.36 0.11 4.11
N LEU A 96 12.31 1.03 4.20
CA LEU A 96 13.37 0.99 5.22
C LEU A 96 12.78 1.01 6.64
N LEU A 97 11.82 1.91 6.91
CA LEU A 97 11.14 1.97 8.21
C LEU A 97 10.32 0.70 8.50
N PHE A 98 9.65 0.14 7.50
CA PHE A 98 8.89 -1.10 7.66
C PHE A 98 9.79 -2.26 8.10
N ASN A 99 10.92 -2.45 7.41
CA ASN A 99 11.89 -3.49 7.76
C ASN A 99 12.52 -3.25 9.14
N LEU A 100 12.91 -2.01 9.44
CA LEU A 100 13.44 -1.66 10.76
C LEU A 100 12.41 -1.88 11.87
N ASN A 101 11.13 -1.59 11.62
CA ASN A 101 10.08 -1.81 12.60
C ASN A 101 9.86 -3.30 12.88
N GLN A 102 9.88 -4.17 11.87
CA GLN A 102 9.76 -5.61 12.09
C GLN A 102 10.90 -6.14 12.97
N ALA A 103 12.14 -5.72 12.72
CA ALA A 103 13.29 -6.07 13.54
C ALA A 103 13.17 -5.50 14.97
N ARG A 104 12.73 -4.25 15.11
CA ARG A 104 12.47 -3.57 16.38
C ARG A 104 11.45 -4.33 17.22
N GLU A 105 10.30 -4.69 16.64
CA GLU A 105 9.23 -5.41 17.34
C GLU A 105 9.69 -6.79 17.80
N ALA A 106 10.45 -7.51 16.97
CA ALA A 106 11.03 -8.79 17.36
C ALA A 106 11.97 -8.67 18.58
N LEU A 107 12.85 -7.66 18.60
CA LEU A 107 13.77 -7.42 19.71
C LEU A 107 13.03 -7.00 20.99
N LEU A 108 12.00 -6.15 20.88
CA LEU A 108 11.19 -5.72 22.02
C LEU A 108 10.37 -6.87 22.62
N ALA A 109 9.86 -7.76 21.78
CA ALA A 109 9.13 -8.96 22.21
C ALA A 109 10.05 -9.97 22.92
N GLU A 110 11.32 -10.06 22.53
CA GLU A 110 12.32 -10.92 23.19
C GLU A 110 12.76 -10.36 24.55
N ASP A 111 13.24 -9.11 24.59
CA ASP A 111 13.58 -8.41 25.83
C ASP A 111 13.53 -6.88 25.62
N SER A 112 12.40 -6.29 25.99
CA SER A 112 12.20 -4.83 25.98
C SER A 112 13.14 -4.04 26.91
N THR A 113 13.79 -4.69 27.89
CA THR A 113 14.71 -4.01 28.81
C THR A 113 16.15 -3.92 28.27
N SER A 114 16.46 -4.70 27.24
CA SER A 114 17.77 -4.73 26.58
C SER A 114 18.18 -3.36 26.03
N ASP A 115 19.44 -2.98 26.27
CA ASP A 115 20.03 -1.76 25.72
C ASP A 115 20.10 -1.80 24.18
N ILE A 116 20.19 -2.99 23.57
CA ILE A 116 20.17 -3.15 22.12
C ILE A 116 18.77 -2.83 21.58
N ALA A 117 17.73 -3.41 22.18
CA ALA A 117 16.35 -3.16 21.79
C ALA A 117 16.00 -1.66 21.89
N LYS A 118 16.40 -1.01 23.00
CA LYS A 118 16.22 0.43 23.20
C LYS A 118 16.93 1.28 22.15
N LYS A 119 18.17 0.95 21.77
CA LYS A 119 18.89 1.68 20.71
C LYS A 119 18.20 1.59 19.36
N VAL A 120 17.70 0.41 19.00
CA VAL A 120 16.95 0.19 17.75
C VAL A 120 15.62 0.95 17.80
N ASP A 121 14.89 0.88 18.92
CA ASP A 121 13.66 1.64 19.15
C ASP A 121 13.87 3.15 19.00
N HIS A 122 14.86 3.71 19.70
CA HIS A 122 15.20 5.14 19.61
C HIS A 122 15.58 5.53 18.18
N THR A 123 16.29 4.67 17.45
CA THR A 123 16.67 4.93 16.06
C THR A 123 15.45 4.98 15.16
N TYR A 124 14.55 4.01 15.27
CA TYR A 124 13.28 3.98 14.53
C TYR A 124 12.45 5.25 14.79
N ILE A 125 12.24 5.62 16.05
CA ILE A 125 11.46 6.81 16.42
C ILE A 125 12.08 8.08 15.84
N ASN A 126 13.41 8.21 15.87
CA ASN A 126 14.10 9.39 15.33
C ASN A 126 14.09 9.42 13.80
N LEU A 127 14.12 8.27 13.11
CA LEU A 127 13.96 8.21 11.65
C LEU A 127 12.53 8.60 11.24
N VAL A 128 11.51 8.11 11.95
CA VAL A 128 10.13 8.56 11.73
C VAL A 128 10.03 10.07 11.90
N ARG A 129 10.58 10.63 12.99
CA ARG A 129 10.61 12.09 13.21
C ARG A 129 11.33 12.86 12.10
N LYS A 130 12.39 12.28 11.53
CA LYS A 130 13.20 12.90 10.48
C LYS A 130 12.49 12.92 9.13
N TRP A 131 11.74 11.87 8.81
CA TRP A 131 11.15 11.64 7.50
C TRP A 131 9.65 11.96 7.43
N ALA A 132 8.98 12.19 8.57
CA ALA A 132 7.57 12.54 8.61
C ALA A 132 7.27 13.93 8.03
N ASP A 133 6.20 13.99 7.24
CA ASP A 133 5.55 15.15 6.64
C ASP A 133 4.07 15.11 7.09
N VAL A 134 3.68 16.04 7.96
CA VAL A 134 2.38 16.08 8.67
C VAL A 134 1.58 17.33 8.37
#